data_AF-A0A9P9ETU4-F1
#
_entry.id   AF-A0A9P9ETU4-F1
#
_cell.length_a   1.000
_cell.length_b   1.000
_cell.length_c   1.000
_cell.angle_alpha   90.00
_cell.angle_beta   90.00
_cell.angle_gamma   90.00
#
_symmetry.space_group_name_H-M   'P 1'
#
loop_
_entity.id
_entity.type
_entity.pdbx_description
1 polymer ?
#
loop_
_entity_poly.entity_id
_entity_poly.type
_entity_poly.pdbx_seq_one_letter_code
_entity_poly.pdbx_strand_id
1 'polypeptide(L)'
;MTNDKINLQPLKDEGLSEQDGNVVSLFEAAFESLREGTVDGEARRVALQLQKLIPPDLPAERKEYLLWNAWEVLIGITKHVPHRNIRQVLVFKVLQILDSVQAWKGPTSERTMRDNWIDPTFEVIDGKDETYTLKEWLNFRHGLEEDLSPGKFTDCRVAVASESLIQAGPLLLESSLLERDDLEDGLKKSYRAGSLYTGDPGLSLERWGFWKWRLNELRGIVGKEVSASVDEAIGSVNAAATALAN
;
A
#
# COMPACT_ATOMS: atom_id res chain seq x y z
N MET A 1 -18.26 10.79 10.03
CA MET A 1 -16.98 10.87 9.29
C MET A 1 -16.99 12.20 8.56
N THR A 2 -16.07 13.10 8.88
CA THR A 2 -15.96 14.40 8.21
C THR A 2 -15.77 14.18 6.72
N ASN A 3 -16.55 14.88 5.91
CA ASN A 3 -16.47 14.83 4.46
C ASN A 3 -15.27 15.67 4.00
N ASP A 4 -14.08 15.35 4.53
CA ASP A 4 -12.87 16.10 4.24
C ASP A 4 -12.55 15.83 2.77
N LYS A 5 -12.57 16.92 2.01
CA LYS A 5 -12.24 16.92 0.59
C LYS A 5 -10.76 16.58 0.49
N ILE A 6 -10.44 15.45 -0.14
CA ILE A 6 -9.06 15.10 -0.43
C ILE A 6 -8.53 16.13 -1.43
N ASN A 7 -7.42 16.77 -1.09
CA ASN A 7 -6.78 17.74 -1.95
C ASN A 7 -5.64 17.06 -2.71
N LEU A 8 -5.84 16.85 -4.02
CA LEU A 8 -4.81 16.34 -4.93
C LEU A 8 -4.17 17.44 -5.79
N GLN A 9 -4.52 18.72 -5.54
CA GLN A 9 -3.94 19.85 -6.26
C GLN A 9 -2.40 19.93 -6.15
N PRO A 10 -1.77 19.64 -4.98
CA PRO A 10 -0.30 19.64 -4.88
C PRO A 10 0.37 18.75 -5.93
N LEU A 11 -0.21 17.58 -6.23
CA LEU A 11 0.33 16.69 -7.26
C LEU A 11 0.28 17.33 -8.65
N LYS A 12 -0.78 18.08 -8.98
CA LYS A 12 -0.90 18.75 -10.28
C LYS A 12 0.09 19.90 -10.42
N ASP A 13 0.40 20.57 -9.31
CA ASP A 13 1.32 21.70 -9.27
C ASP A 13 2.79 21.28 -9.45
N GLU A 14 3.11 19.99 -9.29
CA GLU A 14 4.45 19.41 -9.53
C GLU A 14 4.83 19.33 -11.02
N GLY A 15 3.97 19.77 -11.94
CA GLY A 15 4.27 19.79 -13.37
C GLY A 15 4.11 18.42 -14.03
N LEU A 16 3.09 17.67 -13.61
CA LEU A 16 2.73 16.37 -14.19
C LEU A 16 2.55 16.44 -15.72
N SER A 17 2.85 15.34 -16.39
CA SER A 17 2.48 15.19 -17.80
C SER A 17 0.95 15.24 -17.96
N GLU A 18 0.45 15.53 -19.16
CA GLU A 18 -0.98 15.51 -19.44
C GLU A 18 -1.62 14.16 -19.07
N GLN A 19 -0.91 13.06 -19.35
CA GLN A 19 -1.36 11.71 -19.01
C GLN A 19 -1.44 11.50 -17.49
N ASP A 20 -0.44 11.95 -16.74
CA ASP A 20 -0.41 11.83 -15.28
C ASP A 20 -1.50 12.70 -14.64
N GLY A 21 -1.74 13.91 -15.18
CA GLY A 21 -2.85 14.78 -14.79
C GLY A 21 -4.23 14.14 -15.02
N ASN A 22 -4.37 13.33 -16.08
CA ASN A 22 -5.59 12.56 -16.34
C ASN A 22 -5.80 11.45 -15.29
N VAL A 23 -4.72 10.80 -14.83
CA VAL A 23 -4.79 9.82 -13.73
C VAL A 23 -5.26 10.49 -12.44
N VAL A 24 -4.67 11.64 -12.06
CA VAL A 24 -5.11 12.39 -10.88
C VAL A 24 -6.58 12.78 -10.97
N SER A 25 -7.00 13.34 -12.11
CA SER A 25 -8.38 13.78 -12.33
C SER A 25 -9.38 12.62 -12.30
N LEU A 26 -8.98 11.44 -12.77
CA LEU A 26 -9.78 10.22 -12.68
C LEU A 26 -10.06 9.81 -11.23
N PHE A 27 -9.04 9.90 -10.36
CA PHE A 27 -9.19 9.61 -8.93
C PHE A 27 -9.97 10.69 -8.19
N GLU A 28 -9.78 11.98 -8.48
CA GLU A 28 -10.60 13.05 -7.90
C GLU A 28 -12.09 12.81 -8.19
N ALA A 29 -12.44 12.55 -9.45
CA ALA A 29 -13.82 12.25 -9.84
C ALA A 29 -14.37 11.02 -9.11
N ALA A 30 -13.56 9.98 -8.95
CA ALA A 30 -13.95 8.80 -8.18
C ALA A 30 -14.16 9.15 -6.70
N PHE A 31 -13.24 9.92 -6.08
CA PHE A 31 -13.30 10.36 -4.69
C PHE A 31 -14.52 11.23 -4.37
N GLU A 32 -14.97 12.04 -5.33
CA GLU A 32 -16.18 12.86 -5.21
C GLU A 32 -17.46 12.03 -5.38
N SER A 33 -17.41 10.96 -6.17
CA SER A 33 -18.55 10.07 -6.41
C SER A 33 -18.77 8.99 -5.33
N LEU A 34 -17.75 8.75 -4.50
CA LEU A 34 -17.75 7.66 -3.52
C LEU A 34 -18.84 7.82 -2.45
N ARG A 35 -19.54 6.71 -2.20
CA ARG A 35 -20.53 6.54 -1.14
C ARG A 35 -20.35 5.14 -0.55
N GLU A 36 -20.94 4.92 0.62
CA GLU A 36 -20.98 3.58 1.20
C GLU A 36 -21.61 2.59 0.20
N GLY A 37 -20.94 1.46 -0.03
CA GLY A 37 -21.37 0.45 -1.00
C GLY A 37 -21.04 0.71 -2.48
N THR A 38 -20.49 1.87 -2.87
CA THR A 38 -20.13 2.13 -4.29
C THR A 38 -18.67 1.83 -4.64
N VAL A 39 -17.84 1.54 -3.63
CA VAL A 39 -16.37 1.38 -3.77
C VAL A 39 -15.99 0.38 -4.86
N ASP A 40 -16.61 -0.80 -4.88
CA ASP A 40 -16.27 -1.83 -5.87
C ASP A 40 -16.61 -1.42 -7.30
N GLY A 41 -17.71 -0.69 -7.49
CA GLY A 41 -18.13 -0.16 -8.78
C GLY A 41 -17.16 0.90 -9.30
N GLU A 42 -16.79 1.85 -8.43
CA GLU A 42 -15.82 2.89 -8.75
C GLU A 42 -14.43 2.31 -8.99
N ALA A 43 -14.00 1.31 -8.20
CA ALA A 43 -12.72 0.65 -8.39
C ALA A 43 -12.61 0.00 -9.77
N ARG A 44 -13.65 -0.74 -10.20
CA ARG A 44 -13.73 -1.31 -11.54
C ARG A 44 -13.70 -0.24 -12.62
N ARG A 45 -14.46 0.85 -12.45
CA ARG A 45 -14.49 1.96 -13.41
C ARG A 45 -13.11 2.58 -13.58
N VAL A 46 -12.43 2.92 -12.48
CA VAL A 46 -11.10 3.51 -12.50
C VAL A 46 -10.08 2.55 -13.10
N ALA A 47 -10.05 1.29 -12.67
CA ALA A 47 -9.14 0.28 -13.21
C ALA A 47 -9.31 0.09 -14.73
N LEU A 48 -10.55 0.06 -15.24
CA LEU A 48 -10.81 -0.03 -16.68
C LEU A 48 -10.33 1.20 -17.45
N GLN A 49 -10.38 2.40 -16.87
CA GLN A 49 -9.87 3.60 -17.53
C GLN A 49 -8.34 3.62 -17.51
N LEU A 50 -7.71 3.21 -16.40
CA LEU A 50 -6.25 3.07 -16.31
C LEU A 50 -5.74 2.05 -17.32
N GLN A 51 -6.41 0.91 -17.50
CA GLN A 51 -6.03 -0.09 -18.50
C GLN A 51 -5.92 0.47 -19.92
N LYS A 52 -6.77 1.44 -20.28
CA LYS A 52 -6.74 2.08 -21.60
C LYS A 52 -5.52 2.98 -21.81
N LEU A 53 -4.83 3.39 -20.74
CA LEU A 53 -3.60 4.18 -20.82
C LEU A 53 -2.41 3.37 -21.36
N ILE A 54 -2.53 2.04 -21.40
CA ILE A 54 -1.47 1.13 -21.83
C ILE A 54 -2.00 0.24 -22.96
N PRO A 55 -2.00 0.76 -24.21
CA PRO A 55 -2.39 -0.03 -25.37
C PRO A 55 -1.58 -1.33 -25.51
N PRO A 56 -2.21 -2.44 -25.91
CA PRO A 56 -1.57 -3.76 -25.97
C PRO A 56 -0.49 -3.85 -27.06
N ASP A 57 -0.50 -2.95 -28.04
CA ASP A 57 0.40 -2.87 -29.18
C ASP A 57 1.65 -2.01 -28.93
N LEU A 58 1.76 -1.36 -27.77
CA LEU A 58 2.95 -0.57 -27.45
C LEU A 58 4.23 -1.44 -27.33
N PRO A 59 5.40 -0.89 -27.73
CA PRO A 59 6.70 -1.51 -27.45
C PRO A 59 6.91 -1.73 -25.94
N ALA A 60 7.64 -2.79 -25.56
CA ALA A 60 7.86 -3.17 -24.17
C ALA A 60 8.44 -2.03 -23.31
N GLU A 61 9.48 -1.36 -23.80
CA GLU A 61 10.11 -0.21 -23.11
C GLU A 61 9.12 0.94 -22.88
N ARG A 62 8.22 1.19 -23.84
CA ARG A 62 7.21 2.24 -23.71
C ARG A 62 6.13 1.84 -22.70
N LYS A 63 5.73 0.58 -22.68
CA LYS A 63 4.79 0.05 -21.67
C LYS A 63 5.37 0.18 -20.27
N GLU A 64 6.62 -0.24 -20.08
CA GLU A 64 7.32 -0.15 -18.79
C GLU A 64 7.39 1.30 -18.30
N TYR A 65 7.78 2.24 -19.17
CA TYR A 65 7.80 3.67 -18.85
C TYR A 65 6.43 4.20 -18.42
N LEU A 66 5.35 3.84 -19.13
CA LEU A 66 4.00 4.28 -18.80
C LEU A 66 3.47 3.65 -17.51
N LEU A 67 3.76 2.37 -17.28
CA LEU A 67 3.45 1.67 -16.03
C LEU A 67 4.15 2.37 -14.85
N TRP A 68 5.43 2.68 -15.01
CA TRP A 68 6.22 3.37 -13.99
C TRP A 68 5.65 4.75 -13.64
N ASN A 69 5.32 5.57 -14.65
CA ASN A 69 4.75 6.89 -14.39
C ASN A 69 3.37 6.81 -13.72
N ALA A 70 2.48 5.95 -14.24
CA ALA A 70 1.16 5.75 -13.64
C ALA A 70 1.27 5.26 -12.18
N TRP A 71 2.27 4.42 -11.90
CA TRP A 71 2.59 3.95 -10.57
C TRP A 71 3.01 5.09 -9.62
N GLU A 72 3.93 5.97 -10.04
CA GLU A 72 4.34 7.13 -9.24
C GLU A 72 3.18 8.09 -8.92
N VAL A 73 2.26 8.27 -9.88
CA VAL A 73 1.05 9.09 -9.63
C VAL A 73 0.11 8.41 -8.62
N LEU A 74 -0.10 7.10 -8.73
CA LEU A 74 -0.92 6.34 -7.78
C LEU A 74 -0.37 6.42 -6.36
N ILE A 75 0.96 6.35 -6.21
CA ILE A 75 1.65 6.61 -4.96
C ILE A 75 1.36 8.02 -4.44
N GLY A 76 1.52 9.03 -5.30
CA GLY A 76 1.23 10.43 -4.96
C GLY A 76 -0.20 10.63 -4.45
N ILE A 77 -1.19 10.05 -5.15
CA ILE A 77 -2.60 10.10 -4.77
C ILE A 77 -2.81 9.49 -3.39
N THR A 78 -2.26 8.30 -3.17
CA THR A 78 -2.38 7.56 -1.92
C THR A 78 -1.88 8.36 -0.72
N LYS A 79 -0.75 9.06 -0.86
CA LYS A 79 -0.17 9.90 0.21
C LYS A 79 -1.09 11.03 0.68
N HIS A 80 -2.03 11.46 -0.14
CA HIS A 80 -2.95 12.54 0.20
C HIS A 80 -4.26 12.02 0.84
N VAL A 81 -4.45 10.71 0.94
CA VAL A 81 -5.67 10.11 1.48
C VAL A 81 -5.42 9.55 2.89
N PRO A 82 -6.28 9.84 3.88
CA PRO A 82 -6.09 9.28 5.22
C PRO A 82 -6.16 7.76 5.21
N HIS A 83 -5.25 7.10 5.94
CA HIS A 83 -5.14 5.64 6.01
C HIS A 83 -6.48 4.96 6.33
N ARG A 84 -7.29 5.53 7.23
CA ARG A 84 -8.66 5.10 7.55
C ARG A 84 -9.72 5.92 6.81
N ASN A 85 -9.67 5.92 5.47
CA ASN A 85 -10.65 6.57 4.62
C ASN A 85 -11.15 5.62 3.52
N ILE A 86 -12.44 5.69 3.17
CA ILE A 86 -13.03 4.90 2.09
C ILE A 86 -12.32 5.09 0.74
N ARG A 87 -11.68 6.25 0.53
CA ARG A 87 -10.86 6.56 -0.64
C ARG A 87 -9.56 5.77 -0.68
N GLN A 88 -8.95 5.41 0.45
CA GLN A 88 -7.82 4.48 0.48
C GLN A 88 -8.26 3.10 0.00
N VAL A 89 -9.41 2.62 0.51
CA VAL A 89 -9.98 1.33 0.10
C VAL A 89 -10.25 1.29 -1.40
N LEU A 90 -10.72 2.40 -2.00
CA LEU A 90 -10.85 2.53 -3.45
C LEU A 90 -9.52 2.32 -4.16
N VAL A 91 -8.46 3.05 -3.76
CA VAL A 91 -7.14 2.95 -4.40
C VAL A 91 -6.61 1.51 -4.33
N PHE A 92 -6.69 0.87 -3.16
CA PHE A 92 -6.32 -0.54 -3.00
C PHE A 92 -7.09 -1.47 -3.94
N LYS A 93 -8.42 -1.32 -4.03
CA LYS A 93 -9.24 -2.16 -4.91
C LYS A 93 -8.94 -1.94 -6.39
N VAL A 94 -8.64 -0.71 -6.80
CA VAL A 94 -8.17 -0.42 -8.17
C VAL A 94 -6.92 -1.23 -8.47
N LEU A 95 -5.95 -1.21 -7.56
CA LEU A 95 -4.69 -1.93 -7.73
C LEU A 95 -4.89 -3.45 -7.77
N GLN A 96 -5.71 -4.01 -6.88
CA GLN A 96 -6.08 -5.43 -6.91
C GLN A 96 -6.67 -5.84 -8.28
N ILE A 97 -7.51 -4.98 -8.87
CA ILE A 97 -8.10 -5.26 -10.18
C ILE A 97 -7.04 -5.18 -11.28
N LEU A 98 -6.18 -4.14 -11.27
CA LEU A 98 -5.13 -3.98 -12.27
C LEU A 98 -4.15 -5.13 -12.25
N ASP A 99 -3.79 -5.61 -11.07
CA ASP A 99 -2.86 -6.70 -10.89
C ASP A 99 -3.37 -8.05 -11.44
N SER A 100 -4.69 -8.24 -11.46
CA SER A 100 -5.30 -9.40 -12.13
C SER A 100 -5.15 -9.38 -13.66
N VAL A 101 -4.76 -8.25 -14.26
CA VAL A 101 -4.68 -8.05 -15.72
C VAL A 101 -3.24 -8.12 -16.21
N GLN A 102 -2.94 -9.05 -17.13
CA GLN A 102 -1.58 -9.33 -17.62
C GLN A 102 -0.83 -8.09 -18.16
N ALA A 103 -1.52 -7.14 -18.77
CA ALA A 103 -0.91 -5.91 -19.28
C ALA A 103 -0.39 -4.97 -18.17
N TRP A 104 -0.88 -5.15 -16.94
CA TRP A 104 -0.52 -4.40 -15.74
C TRP A 104 0.24 -5.25 -14.73
N LYS A 105 0.48 -6.54 -15.02
CA LYS A 105 1.43 -7.38 -14.30
C LYS A 105 2.85 -6.90 -14.57
N GLY A 106 3.25 -5.84 -13.87
CA GLY A 106 4.66 -5.48 -13.75
C GLY A 106 5.35 -6.44 -12.77
N PRO A 107 6.69 -6.41 -12.68
CA PRO A 107 7.45 -7.14 -11.64
C PRO A 107 7.13 -6.70 -10.19
N THR A 108 6.13 -5.84 -10.01
CA THR A 108 6.02 -4.90 -8.89
C THR A 108 4.59 -4.62 -8.39
N SER A 109 3.54 -5.10 -9.05
CA SER A 109 2.17 -4.71 -8.67
C SER A 109 1.67 -5.37 -7.37
N GLU A 110 1.98 -6.65 -7.12
CA GLU A 110 1.80 -7.30 -5.80
C GLU A 110 3.00 -7.06 -4.87
N ARG A 111 4.17 -6.85 -5.46
CA ARG A 111 5.50 -6.90 -4.80
C ARG A 111 6.04 -5.55 -4.34
N THR A 112 5.53 -4.44 -4.89
CA THR A 112 6.07 -3.07 -4.76
C THR A 112 5.02 -2.06 -4.31
N MET A 113 3.81 -2.55 -4.05
CA MET A 113 3.12 -2.20 -2.81
C MET A 113 3.94 -2.62 -1.56
N ARG A 114 5.28 -2.81 -1.67
CA ARG A 114 6.25 -2.74 -0.58
C ARG A 114 7.24 -1.58 -0.51
N ASP A 115 7.46 -0.74 -1.54
CA ASP A 115 8.56 0.25 -1.49
C ASP A 115 8.20 1.77 -1.49
N ASN A 116 7.01 2.24 -1.92
CA ASN A 116 6.69 3.68 -2.09
C ASN A 116 5.41 4.33 -1.45
N TRP A 117 4.55 3.65 -0.67
CA TRP A 117 3.47 4.29 0.08
C TRP A 117 3.98 4.92 1.38
N ILE A 118 4.43 6.18 1.25
CA ILE A 118 4.88 7.06 2.34
C ILE A 118 3.69 7.47 3.24
N ASP A 119 4.02 7.97 4.43
CA ASP A 119 3.13 8.67 5.37
C ASP A 119 2.14 9.64 4.69
N PRO A 120 0.91 9.76 5.24
CA PRO A 120 -0.02 10.77 4.78
C PRO A 120 0.52 12.20 4.97
N THR A 121 0.38 13.07 3.97
CA THR A 121 0.84 14.48 4.01
C THR A 121 -0.04 15.41 4.85
N PHE A 122 -0.71 14.91 5.90
CA PHE A 122 -1.49 15.78 6.78
C PHE A 122 -0.57 16.82 7.39
N GLU A 123 -0.91 18.09 7.18
CA GLU A 123 -0.17 19.23 7.74
C GLU A 123 0.12 18.96 9.22
N VAL A 124 1.40 19.00 9.56
CA VAL A 124 1.87 18.92 10.93
C VAL A 124 1.37 20.17 11.65
N ILE A 125 0.33 20.02 12.47
CA ILE A 125 0.09 20.94 13.58
C ILE A 125 1.34 20.84 14.47
N ASP A 126 2.08 21.95 14.62
CA ASP A 126 3.35 22.12 15.34
C ASP A 126 4.69 21.86 14.61
N GLY A 127 4.77 22.27 13.35
CA GLY A 127 5.81 23.22 12.94
C GLY A 127 7.28 22.80 13.00
N LYS A 128 7.62 21.53 12.74
CA LYS A 128 8.98 21.17 12.26
C LYS A 128 8.91 20.12 11.16
N ASP A 129 9.18 20.59 9.95
CA ASP A 129 9.49 19.80 8.75
C ASP A 129 10.76 18.99 8.95
N GLU A 130 10.67 17.68 8.75
CA GLU A 130 11.79 16.90 8.23
C GLU A 130 11.28 16.22 6.95
N THR A 131 11.88 16.63 5.83
CA THR A 131 11.59 16.10 4.49
C THR A 131 12.17 14.70 4.36
N TYR A 132 11.30 13.70 4.33
CA TYR A 132 11.67 12.32 4.05
C TYR A 132 12.09 12.16 2.58
N THR A 133 13.09 11.31 2.30
CA THR A 133 13.59 11.07 0.94
C THR A 133 12.90 9.87 0.30
N LEU A 134 12.81 9.89 -1.05
CA LEU A 134 12.10 9.00 -1.99
C LEU A 134 12.38 7.47 -1.90
N LYS A 135 13.07 6.95 -0.89
CA LYS A 135 13.50 5.54 -0.79
C LYS A 135 12.86 4.75 0.33
N GLU A 136 11.88 5.33 1.00
CA GLU A 136 11.28 4.73 2.17
C GLU A 136 9.77 4.74 1.93
N TRP A 137 9.15 3.58 1.66
CA TRP A 137 8.07 2.98 2.44
C TRP A 137 7.17 2.07 1.59
N LEU A 138 7.03 0.78 1.87
CA LEU A 138 5.85 0.19 2.52
C LEU A 138 6.30 -0.87 3.51
N ASN A 139 5.91 -0.67 4.76
CA ASN A 139 6.85 -0.96 5.83
C ASN A 139 6.32 -1.98 6.82
N PHE A 140 6.02 -3.19 6.35
CA PHE A 140 6.15 -4.35 7.26
C PHE A 140 7.54 -4.38 7.86
N ARG A 141 8.54 -4.00 7.06
CA ARG A 141 9.91 -3.79 7.51
C ARG A 141 10.00 -2.76 8.63
N HIS A 142 9.74 -1.47 8.39
CA HIS A 142 9.91 -0.46 9.45
C HIS A 142 8.85 -0.50 10.57
N GLY A 143 7.65 -1.05 10.30
CA GLY A 143 6.55 -1.10 11.25
C GLY A 143 6.50 -2.37 12.09
N LEU A 144 7.10 -3.48 11.62
CA LEU A 144 7.09 -4.76 12.35
C LEU A 144 8.49 -5.39 12.46
N GLU A 145 9.35 -5.28 11.45
CA GLU A 145 10.63 -5.99 11.43
C GLU A 145 11.84 -5.15 11.87
N GLU A 146 11.64 -3.89 12.25
CA GLU A 146 12.70 -3.04 12.81
C GLU A 146 12.44 -2.75 14.28
N ASP A 147 13.51 -2.37 14.99
CA ASP A 147 13.38 -1.88 16.36
C ASP A 147 12.60 -0.56 16.36
N LEU A 148 11.45 -0.61 17.01
CA LEU A 148 10.56 0.52 17.22
C LEU A 148 10.75 1.01 18.64
N SER A 149 11.96 1.48 18.94
CA SER A 149 12.22 2.25 20.16
C SER A 149 11.16 3.36 20.26
N PRO A 150 10.53 3.60 21.44
CA PRO A 150 9.43 4.56 21.57
C PRO A 150 9.83 5.94 21.04
N GLY A 151 9.40 6.22 19.81
CA GLY A 151 9.74 7.44 19.07
C GLY A 151 8.51 8.04 18.41
N LYS A 152 8.65 9.28 17.94
CA LYS A 152 7.57 10.12 17.40
C LYS A 152 6.72 9.46 16.30
N PHE A 153 7.26 8.44 15.62
CA PHE A 153 6.64 7.80 14.46
C PHE A 153 6.16 6.36 14.70
N THR A 154 6.31 5.84 15.92
CA THR A 154 5.98 4.45 16.25
C THR A 154 4.52 4.14 15.94
N ASP A 155 3.61 4.95 16.49
CA ASP A 155 2.16 4.81 16.30
C ASP A 155 1.77 4.86 14.82
N CYS A 156 2.33 5.79 14.04
CA CYS A 156 2.05 5.90 12.60
C CYS A 156 2.49 4.63 11.85
N ARG A 157 3.74 4.18 12.06
CA ARG A 157 4.30 3.01 11.37
C ARG A 157 3.49 1.75 11.67
N VAL A 158 3.11 1.54 12.93
CA VAL A 158 2.31 0.40 13.33
C VAL A 158 0.88 0.50 12.80
N ALA A 159 0.28 1.69 12.77
CA ALA A 159 -1.03 1.90 12.17
C ALA A 159 -1.03 1.56 10.68
N VAL A 160 -0.05 2.04 9.91
CA VAL A 160 0.07 1.74 8.48
C VAL A 160 0.30 0.25 8.21
N ALA A 161 1.18 -0.40 8.97
CA ALA A 161 1.39 -1.85 8.85
C ALA A 161 0.11 -2.63 9.19
N SER A 162 -0.66 -2.17 10.19
CA SER A 162 -1.93 -2.77 10.59
C SER A 162 -2.98 -2.65 9.48
N GLU A 163 -3.19 -1.46 8.93
CA GLU A 163 -4.11 -1.24 7.81
C GLU A 163 -3.73 -2.06 6.58
N SER A 164 -2.43 -2.21 6.31
CA SER A 164 -1.96 -3.05 5.19
C SER A 164 -2.39 -4.51 5.37
N LEU A 165 -2.34 -5.05 6.59
CA LEU A 165 -2.81 -6.41 6.87
C LEU A 165 -4.34 -6.53 6.85
N ILE A 166 -5.06 -5.49 7.25
CA ILE A 166 -6.53 -5.45 7.19
C ILE A 166 -6.99 -5.50 5.73
N GLN A 167 -6.40 -4.69 4.86
CA GLN A 167 -6.83 -4.54 3.46
C GLN A 167 -6.27 -5.64 2.54
N ALA A 168 -5.00 -6.02 2.71
CA ALA A 168 -4.30 -6.92 1.81
C ALA A 168 -3.94 -8.28 2.42
N GLY A 169 -4.32 -8.54 3.68
CA GLY A 169 -3.96 -9.77 4.41
C GLY A 169 -4.23 -11.08 3.67
N PRO A 170 -5.43 -11.30 3.09
CA PRO A 170 -5.73 -12.52 2.34
C PRO A 170 -4.79 -12.76 1.16
N LEU A 171 -4.54 -11.72 0.35
CA LEU A 171 -3.63 -11.81 -0.79
C LEU A 171 -2.18 -12.04 -0.35
N LEU A 172 -1.73 -11.31 0.68
CA LEU A 172 -0.38 -11.48 1.24
C LEU A 172 -0.15 -12.91 1.75
N LEU A 173 -1.16 -13.51 2.39
CA LEU A 173 -1.06 -14.88 2.87
C LEU A 173 -1.06 -15.91 1.73
N GLU A 174 -1.90 -15.71 0.71
CA GLU A 174 -1.87 -16.51 -0.51
C GLU A 174 -0.49 -16.44 -1.19
N SER A 175 0.07 -15.24 -1.37
CA SER A 175 1.41 -15.06 -1.90
C SER A 175 2.47 -15.72 -1.01
N SER A 176 2.37 -15.60 0.33
CA SER A 176 3.26 -16.29 1.28
C SER A 176 3.20 -17.82 1.20
N LEU A 177 2.12 -18.40 0.66
CA LEU A 177 1.98 -19.84 0.42
C LEU A 177 2.52 -20.27 -0.95
N LEU A 178 2.45 -19.38 -1.94
CA LEU A 178 2.77 -19.69 -3.33
C LEU A 178 4.19 -19.26 -3.74
N GLU A 179 4.78 -18.26 -3.07
CA GLU A 179 6.15 -17.84 -3.35
C GLU A 179 7.14 -18.97 -3.03
N ARG A 180 8.04 -19.23 -3.98
CA ARG A 180 9.11 -20.22 -3.87
C ARG A 180 10.39 -19.53 -3.41
N ASP A 181 11.23 -20.26 -2.70
CA ASP A 181 12.50 -19.79 -2.11
C ASP A 181 13.54 -19.28 -3.15
N ASP A 182 13.27 -19.48 -4.45
CA ASP A 182 14.17 -19.14 -5.57
C ASP A 182 13.93 -17.74 -6.15
N LEU A 183 13.63 -16.75 -5.30
CA LEU A 183 13.58 -15.35 -5.71
C LEU A 183 14.90 -14.94 -6.39
N GLU A 184 14.79 -14.28 -7.55
CA GLU A 184 15.93 -13.67 -8.23
C GLU A 184 16.62 -12.63 -7.32
N ASP A 185 17.93 -12.46 -7.45
CA ASP A 185 18.73 -11.60 -6.55
C ASP A 185 18.24 -10.14 -6.51
N GLY A 186 17.73 -9.62 -7.63
CA GLY A 186 17.12 -8.30 -7.71
C GLY A 186 15.88 -8.19 -6.82
N LEU A 187 15.03 -9.22 -6.82
CA LEU A 187 13.83 -9.29 -5.98
C LEU A 187 14.19 -9.50 -4.51
N LYS A 188 15.18 -10.34 -4.20
CA LYS A 188 15.65 -10.52 -2.81
C LYS A 188 16.08 -9.21 -2.15
N LYS A 189 16.66 -8.29 -2.93
CA LYS A 189 17.03 -6.96 -2.46
C LYS A 189 15.79 -6.10 -2.13
N SER A 190 14.77 -6.12 -2.98
CA SER A 190 13.50 -5.42 -2.73
C SER A 190 12.71 -6.05 -1.57
N TYR A 191 12.83 -7.36 -1.38
CA TYR A 191 12.15 -8.09 -0.31
C TYR A 191 12.94 -8.20 0.98
N ARG A 192 14.02 -7.43 1.13
CA ARG A 192 14.89 -7.52 2.29
C ARG A 192 14.10 -7.33 3.58
N ALA A 193 14.38 -8.17 4.57
CA ALA A 193 13.77 -8.04 5.88
C ALA A 193 14.39 -6.93 6.74
N GLY A 194 13.66 -6.54 7.77
CA GLY A 194 14.15 -5.67 8.84
C GLY A 194 15.09 -6.41 9.78
N SER A 195 15.80 -5.65 10.61
CA SER A 195 16.84 -6.20 11.48
C SER A 195 16.34 -7.21 12.53
N LEU A 196 15.04 -7.19 12.87
CA LEU A 196 14.43 -8.10 13.85
C LEU A 196 13.98 -9.44 13.26
N TYR A 197 13.82 -9.54 11.93
CA TYR A 197 13.46 -10.80 11.29
C TYR A 197 14.71 -11.49 10.75
N THR A 198 14.97 -12.70 11.23
CA THR A 198 16.20 -13.45 10.92
C THR A 198 16.04 -14.48 9.81
N GLY A 199 14.83 -14.67 9.27
CA GLY A 199 14.57 -15.59 8.16
C GLY A 199 14.93 -15.00 6.80
N ASP A 200 14.67 -15.77 5.74
CA ASP A 200 15.04 -15.39 4.38
C ASP A 200 14.20 -14.23 3.82
N PRO A 201 14.77 -13.39 2.92
CA PRO A 201 14.01 -12.38 2.19
C PRO A 201 12.90 -13.00 1.34
N GLY A 202 11.76 -12.32 1.25
CA GLY A 202 10.59 -12.77 0.47
C GLY A 202 9.30 -12.82 1.28
N LEU A 203 8.22 -13.29 0.68
CA LEU A 203 7.02 -13.68 1.41
C LEU A 203 7.11 -15.15 1.79
N SER A 204 6.91 -15.45 3.07
CA SER A 204 6.87 -16.83 3.56
C SER A 204 5.90 -16.95 4.73
N LEU A 205 5.46 -18.18 5.03
CA LEU A 205 4.67 -18.45 6.23
C LEU A 205 5.41 -18.13 7.52
N GLU A 206 6.74 -18.30 7.53
CA GLU A 206 7.57 -17.92 8.67
C GLU A 206 7.49 -16.40 8.92
N ARG A 207 7.67 -15.61 7.87
CA ARG A 207 7.60 -14.15 7.93
C ARG A 207 6.19 -13.65 8.28
N TRP A 208 5.16 -14.32 7.77
CA TRP A 208 3.77 -14.07 8.17
C TRP A 208 3.55 -14.33 9.67
N GLY A 209 4.06 -15.46 10.18
CA GLY A 209 4.02 -15.78 11.61
C GLY A 209 4.75 -14.73 12.46
N PHE A 210 5.89 -14.25 11.99
CA PHE A 210 6.64 -13.17 12.62
C PHE A 210 5.82 -11.87 12.71
N TRP A 211 5.18 -11.42 11.62
CA TRP A 211 4.35 -10.20 11.64
C TRP A 211 3.21 -10.30 12.64
N LYS A 212 2.53 -11.45 12.68
CA LYS A 212 1.46 -11.71 13.66
C LYS A 212 1.98 -11.63 15.10
N TRP A 213 3.13 -12.25 15.37
CA TRP A 213 3.75 -12.18 16.70
C TRP A 213 4.12 -10.74 17.07
N ARG A 214 4.76 -10.01 16.14
CA ARG A 214 5.18 -8.62 16.39
C ARG A 214 4.01 -7.68 16.66
N LEU A 215 2.90 -7.81 15.92
CA LEU A 215 1.69 -7.04 16.19
C LEU A 215 1.22 -7.21 17.65
N ASN A 216 1.25 -8.44 18.17
CA ASN A 216 0.87 -8.70 19.57
C ASN A 216 1.82 -8.01 20.56
N GLU A 217 3.11 -7.96 20.28
CA GLU A 217 4.09 -7.27 21.11
C GLU A 217 3.86 -5.74 21.08
N LEU A 218 3.70 -5.17 19.88
CA LEU A 218 3.53 -3.73 19.68
C LEU A 218 2.20 -3.21 20.23
N ARG A 219 1.17 -4.07 20.33
CA ARG A 219 -0.13 -3.75 20.95
C ARG A 219 -0.01 -3.07 22.31
N GLY A 220 0.98 -3.47 23.13
CA GLY A 220 1.21 -2.93 24.47
C GLY A 220 2.10 -1.68 24.53
N ILE A 221 2.66 -1.27 23.40
CA ILE A 221 3.65 -0.19 23.28
C ILE A 221 3.03 1.06 22.62
N VAL A 222 2.14 0.85 21.65
CA VAL A 222 1.51 1.93 20.89
C VAL A 222 0.36 2.61 21.65
N GLY A 223 0.01 3.82 21.20
CA GLY A 223 -1.16 4.55 21.70
C GLY A 223 -2.48 3.79 21.52
N LYS A 224 -3.49 4.13 22.33
CA LYS A 224 -4.78 3.42 22.41
C LYS A 224 -5.50 3.30 21.05
N GLU A 225 -5.44 4.34 20.22
CA GLU A 225 -6.07 4.33 18.89
C GLU A 225 -5.39 3.31 17.97
N VAL A 226 -4.06 3.30 17.95
CA VAL A 226 -3.28 2.34 17.15
C VAL A 226 -3.39 0.93 17.69
N SER A 227 -3.49 0.76 19.02
CA SER A 227 -3.72 -0.55 19.65
C SER A 227 -5.03 -1.19 19.16
N ALA A 228 -6.08 -0.39 18.92
CA ALA A 228 -7.31 -0.87 18.31
C ALA A 228 -7.12 -1.30 16.84
N SER A 229 -6.32 -0.56 16.06
CA SER A 229 -5.95 -0.96 14.69
C SER A 229 -5.15 -2.27 14.66
N VAL A 230 -4.26 -2.47 15.64
CA VAL A 230 -3.49 -3.70 15.81
C VAL A 230 -4.42 -4.88 16.10
N ASP A 231 -5.42 -4.71 16.96
CA ASP A 231 -6.42 -5.76 17.25
C ASP A 231 -7.21 -6.17 16.00
N GLU A 232 -7.62 -5.19 15.19
CA GLU A 232 -8.32 -5.42 13.92
C GLU A 232 -7.43 -6.14 12.89
N ALA A 233 -6.15 -5.76 12.81
CA ALA A 233 -5.17 -6.41 11.95
C ALA A 233 -4.92 -7.87 12.36
N ILE A 234 -4.77 -8.14 13.67
CA ILE A 234 -4.66 -9.51 14.19
C ILE A 234 -5.91 -10.33 13.85
N GLY A 235 -7.10 -9.73 13.99
CA GLY A 235 -8.37 -10.33 13.59
C GLY A 235 -8.38 -10.72 12.11
N SER A 236 -8.00 -9.78 11.24
CA SER A 236 -7.94 -9.98 9.78
C SER A 236 -6.93 -11.06 9.39
N VAL A 237 -5.76 -11.07 10.01
CA VAL A 237 -4.72 -12.09 9.82
C VAL A 237 -5.22 -13.49 10.18
N ASN A 238 -5.94 -13.62 11.30
CA ASN A 238 -6.51 -14.90 11.73
C ASN A 238 -7.66 -15.35 10.81
N ALA A 239 -8.50 -14.42 10.36
CA ALA A 239 -9.58 -14.70 9.44
C ALA A 239 -9.06 -15.20 8.09
N ALA A 240 -8.04 -14.55 7.54
CA ALA A 240 -7.38 -14.96 6.30
C ALA A 240 -6.82 -16.39 6.39
N ALA A 241 -6.13 -16.73 7.50
CA ALA A 241 -5.61 -18.07 7.71
C ALA A 241 -6.72 -19.13 7.85
N THR A 242 -7.83 -18.78 8.49
CA THR A 242 -8.99 -19.68 8.63
C THR A 242 -9.70 -19.91 7.30
N ALA A 243 -9.82 -18.87 6.46
CA ALA A 243 -10.47 -18.96 5.16
C ALA A 243 -9.72 -19.90 4.20
N LEU A 244 -8.38 -19.96 4.28
CA LEU A 244 -7.57 -20.87 3.44
C LEU A 244 -7.57 -22.33 3.92
N ALA A 245 -7.98 -22.59 5.16
CA ALA A 245 -8.03 -23.93 5.72
C ALA A 245 -9.34 -24.68 5.43
N ASN A 246 -10.35 -24.00 4.87
CA ASN A 246 -11.67 -24.53 4.54
C ASN A 246 -11.90 -24.55 3.02
#